data_AF-A0A1G7V0K2-F1
#
_entry.id   AF-A0A1G7V0K2-F1
#
_cell.length_a   1.000
_cell.length_b   1.000
_cell.length_c   1.000
_cell.angle_alpha   90.00
_cell.angle_beta   90.00
_cell.angle_gamma   90.00
#
_symmetry.space_group_name_H-M   'P 1'
#
loop_
_entity.id
_entity.type
_entity.pdbx_description
1 polymer ?
#
loop_
_entity_poly.entity_id
_entity_poly.type
_entity_poly.pdbx_seq_one_letter_code
_entity_poly.pdbx_strand_id
1 'polypeptide(L)'
;MEKNRSAMYYLFGILLFACFKLAYTTMDAERLSFLLSPTDYLVSKLNNSNGRLIEHLGYYHQDLNITIEKSCSGFNFFSLSFLITYCLSISYLKCLKLKWIALTSSLLFSWILTIFVNTSRISSSIFIANSINIPKQHQALVHQAEGTFIYLFFLILSYKLIDHLLKTYAVQYENPA
;
A
#
# COMPACT_ATOMS: atom_id res chain seq x y z
N MET A 1 5.17 -35.01 4.06
CA MET A 1 4.22 -34.44 3.07
C MET A 1 3.78 -32.99 3.37
N GLU A 2 4.26 -32.32 4.44
CA GLU A 2 3.84 -30.93 4.75
C GLU A 2 4.46 -29.84 3.86
N LYS A 3 5.68 -30.04 3.34
CA LYS A 3 6.41 -29.04 2.53
C LYS A 3 5.66 -28.63 1.24
N ASN A 4 4.94 -29.56 0.61
CA ASN A 4 4.18 -29.29 -0.62
C ASN A 4 2.92 -28.44 -0.37
N ARG A 5 2.31 -28.55 0.81
CA ARG A 5 1.05 -27.82 1.09
C ARG A 5 1.30 -26.33 1.31
N SER A 6 2.42 -25.97 1.94
CA SER A 6 2.80 -24.55 2.13
C SER A 6 3.21 -23.88 0.82
N ALA A 7 3.87 -24.61 -0.10
CA ALA A 7 4.22 -24.10 -1.43
C ALA A 7 3.00 -23.62 -2.22
N MET A 8 1.87 -24.33 -2.13
CA MET A 8 0.63 -23.93 -2.79
C MET A 8 0.09 -22.58 -2.30
N TYR A 9 0.23 -22.26 -1.00
CA TYR A 9 -0.20 -20.96 -0.47
C TYR A 9 0.69 -19.82 -0.94
N TYR A 10 2.01 -20.03 -0.98
CA TYR A 10 2.93 -19.05 -1.55
C TYR A 10 2.61 -18.79 -3.02
N LEU A 11 2.40 -19.85 -3.81
CA LEU A 11 2.01 -19.73 -5.21
C LEU A 11 0.70 -18.96 -5.35
N PHE A 12 -0.30 -19.23 -4.51
CA PHE A 12 -1.57 -18.50 -4.51
C PHE A 12 -1.37 -16.99 -4.25
N GLY A 13 -0.55 -16.63 -3.26
CA GLY A 13 -0.22 -15.23 -2.97
C GLY A 13 0.47 -14.53 -4.14
N ILE A 14 1.43 -15.21 -4.79
CA ILE A 14 2.13 -14.70 -5.97
C ILE A 14 1.19 -14.54 -7.17
N LEU A 15 0.30 -15.52 -7.41
CA LEU A 15 -0.71 -15.44 -8.47
C LEU A 15 -1.67 -14.27 -8.23
N LEU A 16 -2.12 -14.07 -6.99
CA LEU A 16 -2.99 -12.94 -6.65
C LEU A 16 -2.27 -11.59 -6.86
N PHE A 17 -1.00 -11.49 -6.47
CA PHE A 17 -0.17 -10.33 -6.76
C PHE A 17 -0.03 -10.07 -8.26
N ALA A 18 0.22 -11.11 -9.06
CA ALA A 18 0.29 -11.00 -10.52
C ALA A 18 -1.06 -10.54 -11.10
N CYS A 19 -2.18 -11.09 -10.63
CA CYS A 19 -3.52 -10.65 -11.01
C CYS A 19 -3.74 -9.18 -10.68
N PHE A 20 -3.34 -8.71 -9.50
CA PHE A 20 -3.39 -7.28 -9.14
C PHE A 20 -2.57 -6.43 -10.11
N LYS A 21 -1.33 -6.84 -10.41
CA LYS A 21 -0.45 -6.12 -11.34
C LYS A 21 -1.04 -6.04 -12.75
N LEU A 22 -1.60 -7.13 -13.26
CA LEU A 22 -2.27 -7.17 -14.56
C LEU A 22 -3.53 -6.30 -14.57
N ALA A 23 -4.39 -6.43 -13.55
CA ALA A 23 -5.60 -5.62 -13.43
C ALA A 23 -5.29 -4.11 -13.36
N TYR A 24 -4.20 -3.73 -12.67
CA TYR A 24 -3.76 -2.33 -12.59
C TYR A 24 -3.40 -1.72 -13.95
N THR A 25 -2.93 -2.53 -14.91
CA THR A 25 -2.60 -2.01 -16.25
C THR A 25 -3.84 -1.46 -16.97
N THR A 26 -5.00 -2.06 -16.74
CA THR A 26 -6.27 -1.70 -17.39
C THR A 26 -7.20 -0.83 -16.53
N MET A 27 -6.84 -0.57 -15.26
CA MET A 27 -7.67 0.23 -14.35
C MET A 27 -7.45 1.73 -14.53
N ASP A 28 -8.54 2.49 -14.64
CA ASP A 28 -8.53 3.96 -14.56
C ASP A 28 -8.71 4.43 -13.12
N ALA A 29 -8.59 5.75 -12.89
CA ALA A 29 -8.71 6.36 -11.57
C ALA A 29 -10.01 5.99 -10.84
N GLU A 30 -11.14 5.91 -11.55
CA GLU A 30 -12.44 5.54 -10.98
C GLU A 30 -12.46 4.12 -10.39
N ARG A 31 -11.81 3.16 -11.05
CA ARG A 31 -11.69 1.78 -10.56
C ARG A 31 -10.76 1.68 -9.34
N LEU A 32 -9.92 2.69 -9.13
CA LEU A 32 -9.03 2.84 -7.98
C LEU A 32 -9.62 3.74 -6.89
N SER A 33 -10.90 4.14 -7.01
CA SER A 33 -11.61 4.97 -6.02
C SER A 33 -11.58 4.38 -4.61
N PHE A 34 -11.51 3.05 -4.45
CA PHE A 34 -11.39 2.40 -3.15
C PHE A 34 -10.08 2.73 -2.40
N LEU A 35 -9.04 3.18 -3.12
CA LEU A 35 -7.81 3.74 -2.54
C LEU A 35 -7.83 5.27 -2.62
N LEU A 36 -8.21 5.82 -3.78
CA LEU A 36 -8.13 7.25 -4.03
C LEU A 36 -9.10 8.07 -3.18
N SER A 37 -10.36 7.64 -3.04
CA SER A 37 -11.37 8.37 -2.26
C SER A 37 -11.00 8.54 -0.78
N PRO A 38 -10.61 7.49 -0.03
CA PRO A 38 -10.20 7.67 1.35
C PRO A 38 -8.87 8.43 1.48
N THR A 39 -7.93 8.27 0.54
CA THR A 39 -6.70 9.07 0.52
C THR A 39 -6.99 10.55 0.28
N ASP A 40 -7.80 10.88 -0.73
CA ASP A 40 -8.20 12.25 -1.08
C ASP A 40 -8.88 12.93 0.10
N TYR A 41 -9.78 12.24 0.80
CA TYR A 41 -10.43 12.78 1.99
C TYR A 41 -9.42 13.17 3.07
N LEU A 42 -8.42 12.33 3.34
CA LEU A 42 -7.39 12.64 4.33
C LEU A 42 -6.45 13.76 3.85
N VAL A 43 -6.05 13.77 2.58
CA VAL A 43 -5.22 14.84 1.99
C VAL A 43 -5.95 16.17 2.03
N SER A 44 -7.22 16.19 1.63
CA SER A 44 -8.11 17.36 1.69
C SER A 44 -8.17 17.93 3.11
N LYS A 45 -8.37 17.06 4.10
CA LYS A 45 -8.43 17.45 5.53
C LYS A 45 -7.09 17.97 6.06
N LEU A 46 -5.97 17.34 5.70
CA LEU A 46 -4.65 17.73 6.18
C LEU A 46 -4.14 19.03 5.55
N ASN A 47 -4.44 19.26 4.28
CA ASN A 47 -3.96 20.40 3.51
C ASN A 47 -5.00 21.53 3.39
N ASN A 48 -6.16 21.38 4.04
CA ASN A 48 -7.30 22.31 3.98
C ASN A 48 -7.66 22.70 2.52
N SER A 49 -7.77 21.69 1.67
CA SER A 49 -8.09 21.84 0.24
C SER A 49 -9.27 20.96 -0.14
N ASN A 50 -9.89 21.22 -1.30
CA ASN A 50 -11.02 20.44 -1.79
C ASN A 50 -10.66 19.70 -3.08
N GLY A 51 -10.59 18.37 -3.01
CA GLY A 51 -10.49 17.51 -4.18
C GLY A 51 -11.83 17.40 -4.90
N ARG A 52 -11.86 17.69 -6.21
CA ARG A 52 -13.00 17.39 -7.09
C ARG A 52 -12.65 16.23 -8.00
N LEU A 53 -13.50 15.20 -8.00
CA LEU A 53 -13.34 14.08 -8.91
C LEU A 53 -13.66 14.53 -10.34
N ILE A 54 -12.69 14.39 -11.23
CA ILE A 54 -12.80 14.63 -12.66
C ILE A 54 -12.66 13.26 -13.35
N GLU A 55 -13.64 12.92 -14.19
CA GLU A 55 -13.67 11.65 -14.94
C GLU A 55 -12.35 11.42 -15.67
N HIS A 56 -11.86 10.17 -15.63
CA HIS A 56 -10.57 9.72 -16.18
C HIS A 56 -9.29 10.37 -15.62
N LEU A 57 -9.38 11.52 -14.94
CA LEU A 57 -8.23 12.27 -14.43
C LEU A 57 -7.93 11.95 -12.96
N GLY A 58 -8.96 11.81 -12.12
CA GLY A 58 -8.84 11.60 -10.67
C GLY A 58 -9.25 12.84 -9.87
N TYR A 59 -8.69 13.03 -8.67
CA TYR A 59 -9.07 14.13 -7.79
C TYR A 59 -8.20 15.35 -8.04
N TYR A 60 -8.81 16.45 -8.49
CA TYR A 60 -8.12 17.72 -8.74
C TYR A 60 -8.35 18.70 -7.58
N HIS A 61 -7.26 19.21 -7.01
CA HIS A 61 -7.28 20.23 -5.96
C HIS A 61 -6.90 21.57 -6.57
N GLN A 62 -7.89 22.44 -6.78
CA GLN A 62 -7.68 23.73 -7.44
C GLN A 62 -6.76 24.65 -6.62
N ASP A 63 -6.90 24.67 -5.29
CA ASP A 63 -6.13 25.55 -4.41
C ASP A 63 -4.64 25.22 -4.39
N LEU A 64 -4.31 23.94 -4.61
CA LEU A 64 -2.94 23.41 -4.60
C LEU A 64 -2.37 23.24 -6.02
N ASN A 65 -3.22 23.36 -7.05
CA ASN A 65 -2.89 23.05 -8.45
C ASN A 65 -2.24 21.67 -8.62
N ILE A 66 -2.80 20.65 -7.94
CA ILE A 66 -2.34 19.25 -8.02
C ILE A 66 -3.48 18.32 -8.43
N THR A 67 -3.09 17.19 -9.02
CA THR A 67 -4.00 16.11 -9.39
C THR A 67 -3.56 14.81 -8.73
N ILE A 68 -4.44 14.20 -7.94
CA ILE A 68 -4.28 12.83 -7.43
C ILE A 68 -4.84 11.87 -8.47
N GLU A 69 -3.98 11.48 -9.40
CA GLU A 69 -4.28 10.57 -10.51
C GLU A 69 -3.95 9.10 -10.17
N LYS A 70 -4.16 8.20 -11.13
CA LYS A 70 -3.85 6.76 -11.03
C LYS A 70 -2.46 6.47 -10.46
N SER A 71 -1.43 7.23 -10.87
CA SER A 71 -0.04 7.04 -10.43
C SER A 71 0.14 7.27 -8.91
N CYS A 72 -0.72 8.10 -8.32
CA CYS A 72 -0.78 8.42 -6.90
C CYS A 72 -1.74 7.52 -6.11
N SER A 73 -2.27 6.44 -6.69
CA SER A 73 -3.22 5.54 -5.99
C SER A 73 -2.58 4.71 -4.88
N GLY A 74 -1.25 4.55 -4.88
CA GLY A 74 -0.56 3.63 -3.98
C GLY A 74 -0.82 2.15 -4.26
N PHE A 75 -1.50 1.80 -5.36
CA PHE A 75 -1.87 0.41 -5.66
C PHE A 75 -0.67 -0.55 -5.75
N ASN A 76 0.45 -0.09 -6.30
CA ASN A 76 1.68 -0.89 -6.32
C ASN A 76 2.19 -1.19 -4.90
N PHE A 77 2.19 -0.19 -4.03
CA PHE A 77 2.56 -0.37 -2.62
C PHE A 77 1.58 -1.31 -1.90
N PHE A 78 0.28 -1.16 -2.12
CA PHE A 78 -0.75 -2.08 -1.63
C PHE A 78 -0.45 -3.53 -2.02
N SER A 79 -0.23 -3.79 -3.31
CA SER A 79 0.01 -5.14 -3.82
C SER A 79 1.28 -5.77 -3.24
N LEU A 80 2.35 -4.99 -3.11
CA LEU A 80 3.63 -5.46 -2.59
C LEU A 80 3.58 -5.67 -1.07
N SER A 81 2.96 -4.73 -0.34
CA SER A 81 2.75 -4.85 1.10
C SER A 81 1.88 -6.07 1.42
N PHE A 82 0.81 -6.31 0.65
CA PHE A 82 0.00 -7.51 0.75
C PHE A 82 0.87 -8.77 0.62
N LEU A 83 1.66 -8.86 -0.46
CA LEU A 83 2.46 -10.05 -0.75
C LEU A 83 3.46 -10.35 0.38
N ILE A 84 4.17 -9.32 0.86
CA ILE A 84 5.16 -9.47 1.92
C ILE A 84 4.48 -9.90 3.23
N THR A 85 3.42 -9.21 3.66
CA THR A 85 2.70 -9.53 4.90
C THR A 85 2.08 -10.93 4.84
N TYR A 86 1.52 -11.30 3.68
CA TYR A 86 0.91 -12.61 3.48
C TYR A 86 1.94 -13.74 3.51
N CYS A 87 3.00 -13.65 2.70
CA CYS A 87 4.05 -14.66 2.67
C CYS A 87 4.73 -14.83 4.03
N LEU A 88 4.98 -13.73 4.73
CA LEU A 88 5.51 -13.77 6.09
C LEU A 88 4.53 -14.45 7.05
N SER A 89 3.25 -14.13 7.01
CA SER A 89 2.25 -14.81 7.86
C SER A 89 2.18 -16.32 7.59
N ILE A 90 2.24 -16.73 6.32
CA ILE A 90 2.22 -18.14 5.94
C ILE A 90 3.47 -18.90 6.43
N SER A 91 4.63 -18.24 6.60
CA SER A 91 5.83 -18.91 7.13
C SER A 91 5.73 -19.26 8.62
N TYR A 92 4.92 -18.51 9.38
CA TYR A 92 4.74 -18.75 10.82
C TYR A 92 3.54 -19.65 11.15
N LEU A 93 2.52 -19.71 10.29
CA LEU A 93 1.24 -20.37 10.62
C LEU A 93 1.16 -21.80 10.03
N LYS A 94 1.00 -22.81 10.90
CA LYS A 94 0.79 -24.20 10.44
C LYS A 94 -0.68 -24.53 10.15
N CYS A 95 -1.62 -23.99 10.93
CA CYS A 95 -3.05 -24.31 10.84
C CYS A 95 -3.73 -23.73 9.59
N LEU A 96 -4.51 -24.55 8.87
CA LEU A 96 -5.24 -24.16 7.67
C LEU A 96 -6.19 -22.98 7.88
N LYS A 97 -6.94 -22.97 8.99
CA LYS A 97 -7.88 -21.87 9.31
C LYS A 97 -7.13 -20.55 9.47
N LEU A 98 -5.98 -20.58 10.12
CA LEU A 98 -5.14 -19.40 10.33
C LEU A 98 -4.55 -18.88 9.00
N LYS A 99 -4.29 -19.74 8.03
CA LYS A 99 -3.82 -19.32 6.69
C LYS A 99 -4.88 -18.54 5.91
N TRP A 100 -6.16 -18.88 6.04
CA TRP A 100 -7.26 -18.10 5.45
C TRP A 100 -7.44 -16.75 6.16
N ILE A 101 -7.32 -16.74 7.50
CA ILE A 101 -7.33 -15.50 8.27
C ILE A 101 -6.15 -14.61 7.86
N ALA A 102 -4.96 -15.18 7.65
CA ALA A 102 -3.78 -14.46 7.21
C ALA A 102 -3.96 -13.81 5.84
N LEU A 103 -4.69 -14.43 4.91
CA LEU A 103 -5.01 -13.84 3.61
C LEU A 103 -5.84 -12.56 3.79
N THR A 104 -6.96 -12.66 4.49
CA THR A 104 -7.89 -11.54 4.69
C THR A 104 -7.26 -10.44 5.55
N SER A 105 -6.54 -10.80 6.61
CA SER A 105 -5.86 -9.83 7.47
C SER A 105 -4.73 -9.11 6.74
N SER A 106 -3.98 -9.80 5.87
CA SER A 106 -2.92 -9.16 5.06
C SER A 106 -3.49 -8.19 4.03
N LEU A 107 -4.62 -8.53 3.39
CA LEU A 107 -5.31 -7.61 2.48
C LEU A 107 -5.84 -6.38 3.21
N LEU A 108 -6.51 -6.57 4.35
CA LEU A 108 -7.04 -5.46 5.12
C LEU A 108 -5.92 -4.56 5.67
N PHE A 109 -4.87 -5.17 6.24
CA PHE A 109 -3.71 -4.44 6.77
C PHE A 109 -3.01 -3.63 5.67
N SER A 110 -2.72 -4.25 4.53
CA SER A 110 -2.07 -3.56 3.41
C SER A 110 -2.95 -2.44 2.84
N TRP A 111 -4.27 -2.59 2.80
CA TRP A 111 -5.19 -1.53 2.38
C TRP A 111 -5.14 -0.32 3.33
N ILE A 112 -5.28 -0.55 4.65
CA ILE A 112 -5.21 0.51 5.66
C ILE A 112 -3.83 1.20 5.60
N LEU A 113 -2.75 0.41 5.56
CA LEU A 113 -1.39 0.94 5.50
C LEU A 113 -1.19 1.76 4.24
N THR A 114 -1.73 1.33 3.09
CA THR A 114 -1.62 2.08 1.84
C THR A 114 -2.28 3.44 1.94
N ILE A 115 -3.50 3.52 2.48
CA ILE A 115 -4.19 4.80 2.65
C ILE A 115 -3.33 5.76 3.49
N PHE A 116 -2.80 5.28 4.62
CA PHE A 116 -1.97 6.08 5.51
C PHE A 116 -0.66 6.54 4.83
N VAL A 117 0.11 5.60 4.28
CA VAL A 117 1.41 5.87 3.66
C VAL A 117 1.26 6.77 2.44
N ASN A 118 0.25 6.53 1.62
CA ASN A 118 -0.01 7.31 0.43
C ASN A 118 -0.49 8.73 0.76
N THR A 119 -1.29 8.90 1.80
CA THR A 119 -1.65 10.22 2.35
C THR A 119 -0.40 10.97 2.81
N SER A 120 0.49 10.31 3.55
CA SER A 120 1.76 10.91 3.99
C SER A 120 2.60 11.34 2.79
N ARG A 121 2.73 10.48 1.77
CA ARG A 121 3.47 10.78 0.54
C ARG A 121 2.92 12.01 -0.18
N ILE A 122 1.62 12.05 -0.44
CA ILE A 122 1.02 13.18 -1.17
C ILE A 122 1.21 14.49 -0.39
N SER A 123 0.93 14.49 0.92
CA SER A 123 1.14 15.65 1.79
C SER A 123 2.61 16.08 1.87
N SER A 124 3.55 15.13 1.94
CA SER A 124 4.99 15.42 1.89
C SER A 124 5.41 16.05 0.55
N SER A 125 4.90 15.53 -0.57
CA SER A 125 5.15 16.11 -1.89
C SER A 125 4.62 17.54 -2.03
N ILE A 126 3.43 17.84 -1.47
CA ILE A 126 2.86 19.20 -1.43
C ILE A 126 3.76 20.11 -0.60
N PHE A 127 4.18 19.66 0.59
CA PHE A 127 5.04 20.42 1.47
C PHE A 127 6.39 20.75 0.82
N ILE A 128 7.03 19.78 0.14
CA ILE A 128 8.29 19.98 -0.56
C ILE A 128 8.13 20.99 -1.70
N ALA A 129 7.06 20.85 -2.50
CA ALA A 129 6.77 21.75 -3.62
C ALA A 129 6.58 23.21 -3.17
N ASN A 130 5.96 23.42 -2.00
CA ASN A 130 5.75 24.75 -1.43
C ASN A 130 6.99 25.33 -0.73
N SER A 131 7.89 24.46 -0.22
CA SER A 131 9.05 24.89 0.58
C SER A 131 10.30 25.14 -0.25
N ILE A 132 10.45 24.44 -1.38
CA ILE A 132 11.68 24.46 -2.19
C ILE A 132 11.31 24.70 -3.65
N ASN A 133 11.89 25.73 -4.26
CA ASN A 133 11.72 25.99 -5.69
C ASN A 133 12.60 25.03 -6.50
N ILE A 134 12.08 23.84 -6.80
CA ILE A 134 12.78 22.81 -7.56
C ILE A 134 12.65 23.13 -9.06
N PRO A 135 13.77 23.20 -9.82
CA PRO A 135 13.73 23.37 -11.27
C PRO A 135 12.85 22.31 -11.93
N LYS A 136 12.02 22.71 -12.91
CA LYS A 136 11.07 21.80 -13.60
C LYS A 136 11.72 20.51 -14.10
N GLN A 137 12.98 20.54 -14.54
CA GLN A 137 13.70 19.35 -15.01
C GLN A 137 13.89 18.28 -13.91
N HIS A 138 13.97 18.70 -12.64
CA HIS A 138 14.24 17.82 -11.51
C HIS A 138 12.98 17.47 -10.70
N GLN A 139 11.85 18.13 -10.94
CA GLN A 139 10.61 17.90 -10.19
C GLN A 139 10.14 16.43 -10.27
N ALA A 140 10.19 15.83 -11.46
CA ALA A 140 9.84 14.42 -11.65
C ALA A 140 10.76 13.48 -10.86
N LEU A 141 12.07 13.75 -10.87
CA LEU A 141 13.05 12.94 -10.14
C LEU A 141 12.85 13.06 -8.62
N VAL A 142 12.64 14.27 -8.10
CA VAL A 142 12.40 14.48 -6.66
C VAL A 142 11.11 13.79 -6.22
N HIS A 143 10.03 13.90 -7.00
CA HIS A 143 8.75 13.24 -6.69
C HIS A 143 8.86 11.71 -6.71
N GLN A 144 9.64 11.14 -7.63
CA GLN A 144 9.89 9.70 -7.67
C GLN A 144 10.79 9.24 -6.53
N ALA A 145 11.84 10.01 -6.19
CA ALA A 145 12.77 9.69 -5.11
C ALA A 145 12.07 9.75 -3.75
N GLU A 146 11.28 10.80 -3.50
CA GLU A 146 10.45 10.96 -2.30
C GLU A 146 9.47 9.79 -2.15
N GLY A 147 8.74 9.46 -3.20
CA GLY A 147 7.77 8.36 -3.17
C GLY A 147 8.45 7.02 -2.91
N THR A 148 9.58 6.77 -3.56
CA THR A 148 10.40 5.56 -3.35
C THR A 148 10.88 5.48 -1.90
N PHE A 149 11.39 6.57 -1.35
CA PHE A 149 11.89 6.64 0.02
C PHE A 149 10.79 6.33 1.03
N ILE A 150 9.65 7.01 0.94
CA ILE A 150 8.52 6.81 1.86
C ILE A 150 7.99 5.38 1.77
N TYR A 151 7.73 4.88 0.56
CA TYR A 151 7.22 3.52 0.38
C TYR A 151 8.20 2.47 0.89
N LEU A 152 9.49 2.58 0.58
CA LEU A 152 10.49 1.63 1.06
C LEU A 152 10.61 1.67 2.59
N PHE A 153 10.63 2.86 3.19
CA PHE A 153 10.68 3.04 4.64
C PHE A 153 9.52 2.32 5.33
N PHE A 154 8.29 2.58 4.88
CA PHE A 154 7.10 1.96 5.48
C PHE A 154 6.99 0.47 5.18
N LEU A 155 7.50 -0.01 4.05
CA LEU A 155 7.54 -1.43 3.73
C LEU A 155 8.48 -2.20 4.68
N ILE A 156 9.67 -1.64 4.95
CA ILE A 156 10.63 -2.23 5.90
C ILE A 156 10.07 -2.18 7.31
N LEU A 157 9.48 -1.05 7.70
CA LEU A 157 8.87 -0.88 9.02
C LEU A 157 7.73 -1.87 9.24
N SER A 158 6.83 -2.02 8.25
CA SER A 158 5.71 -2.96 8.33
C SER A 158 6.19 -4.40 8.37
N TYR A 159 7.19 -4.78 7.57
CA TYR A 159 7.82 -6.10 7.63
C TYR A 159 8.34 -6.39 9.05
N LYS A 160 9.14 -5.49 9.62
CA LYS A 160 9.71 -5.67 10.96
C LYS A 160 8.63 -5.76 12.04
N LEU A 161 7.60 -4.92 11.95
CA LEU A 161 6.48 -4.93 12.89
C LEU A 161 5.72 -6.26 12.83
N ILE A 162 5.34 -6.71 11.64
CA ILE A 162 4.59 -7.97 11.47
C ILE A 162 5.45 -9.17 11.87
N ASP A 163 6.74 -9.20 11.50
CA ASP A 163 7.66 -10.26 11.91
C ASP A 163 7.77 -10.35 13.43
N HIS A 164 7.90 -9.19 14.11
CA HIS A 164 7.93 -9.13 15.56
C HIS A 164 6.62 -9.61 16.18
N LEU A 165 5.46 -9.15 15.70
CA LEU A 165 4.14 -9.57 16.19
C LEU A 165 3.93 -11.08 16.00
N LEU A 166 4.28 -11.64 14.84
CA LEU A 166 4.14 -13.06 14.57
C LEU A 166 5.07 -13.90 15.44
N LYS A 167 6.33 -13.49 15.65
CA LYS A 167 7.24 -14.18 16.57
C LYS A 167 6.70 -14.22 17.99
N THR A 168 6.12 -13.12 18.47
CA THR A 168 5.57 -13.03 19.82
C THR A 168 4.29 -13.85 19.98
N TYR A 169 3.34 -13.73 19.05
CA TYR A 169 2.00 -14.31 19.23
C TYR A 169 1.78 -15.66 18.54
N ALA A 170 2.40 -15.91 17.38
CA ALA A 170 2.18 -17.16 16.64
C ALA A 170 2.96 -18.33 17.25
N VAL A 171 4.20 -18.10 17.72
CA VAL A 171 5.01 -19.13 18.39
C VAL A 171 4.38 -19.55 19.72
N GLN A 172 3.77 -18.60 20.44
CA GLN A 172 3.12 -18.87 21.72
C GLN A 172 1.80 -19.65 21.59
N TYR A 173 1.15 -19.61 20.42
CA TYR A 173 -0.09 -20.35 20.16
C TYR A 173 0.14 -21.82 19.76
N GLU A 174 1.35 -22.18 19.30
CA GLU A 174 1.71 -23.56 18.91
C GLU A 174 2.31 -24.40 20.05
N ASN A 175 2.72 -23.78 21.16
CA ASN A 175 3.07 -24.44 22.41
C ASN A 175 2.10 -23.99 23.51
N PRO A 176 0.91 -24.61 23.64
CA PRO A 176 0.10 -24.39 24.82
C PRO A 176 0.87 -24.98 26.02
N ALA A 177 1.09 -24.14 27.04
CA ALA A 177 1.59 -24.58 28.34
C ALA A 177 0.64 -25.60 28.98
#